data_AF-A0ABD6U1E0-F1
#
_entry.id   AF-A0ABD6U1E0-F1
#
_cell.length_a   1.000
_cell.length_b   1.000
_cell.length_c   1.000
_cell.angle_alpha   90.00
_cell.angle_beta   90.00
_cell.angle_gamma   90.00
#
_symmetry.space_group_name_H-M   'P 1'
#
loop_
_entity.id
_entity.type
_entity.pdbx_description
1 polymer ?
#
loop_
_entity_poly.entity_id
_entity_poly.type
_entity_poly.pdbx_seq_one_letter_code
_entity_poly.pdbx_strand_id
1 'polypeptide(L)'
;MNARAAMNEHTLKRLKFDPQKGRTEYLDPPTSGHGTFGVRVNKTCKSFIWLYSFHGASRRLTIGQYPDLSLAEARAKAAQAAELLKQGIDPGQKKIVELVEYRTSPTFEEAVESYLDWARANKKSWREDERMLRTEFVPHLGRAKIGDVRRKQVVALLDDKAKTAPVQANRLLAVIRKMFNFCVEREILDATPLVQIKKVAKETPRERSLNRHELVWFLHQLAGASLTQSTRFALLLSLMLAQRSGRIVAMRWVDFDLEDRIWDRSGKFEKNNNPIAIPLSDDVLSILKYLREQQIQKVMSNDPERWMDSKKLPGPGQYVFPGRWPTKPQTQPSLNRAMRRFYDDYVKDPERVEEESLLRVADGYPRPTVHDLRRTATTHMSKHGLGKEVRSRILNHKDLSVDAIYDRYAYFDEKAAALNEWHAFLKGLLRKEFGDVDWVGFYGRRMEASAPDDEGE
;
A
#
# COMPACT_ATOMS: atom_id res chain seq x y z
N MET A 1 12.20 70.92 -26.31
CA MET A 1 11.89 69.57 -25.79
C MET A 1 12.37 69.51 -24.34
N ASN A 2 11.46 69.42 -23.37
CA ASN A 2 11.84 69.29 -21.95
C ASN A 2 12.62 67.98 -21.77
N ALA A 3 13.88 68.06 -21.37
CA ALA A 3 14.71 66.90 -21.07
C ALA A 3 14.08 66.13 -19.90
N ARG A 4 13.61 64.91 -20.16
CA ARG A 4 13.17 64.00 -19.10
C ARG A 4 14.40 63.60 -18.30
N ALA A 5 14.42 63.87 -16.99
CA ALA A 5 15.49 63.41 -16.12
C ALA A 5 15.18 62.02 -15.58
N ALA A 6 16.18 61.14 -15.49
CA ALA A 6 16.01 59.83 -14.90
C ALA A 6 15.61 59.96 -13.43
N MET A 7 14.59 59.22 -13.01
CA MET A 7 14.11 59.22 -11.65
C MET A 7 15.22 58.75 -10.71
N ASN A 8 15.46 59.49 -9.62
CA ASN A 8 16.37 59.08 -8.57
C ASN A 8 15.61 58.90 -7.25
N GLU A 9 16.22 58.19 -6.31
CA GLU A 9 15.54 57.79 -5.07
C GLU A 9 15.19 58.98 -4.17
N HIS A 10 16.00 60.04 -4.23
CA HIS A 10 15.79 61.27 -3.48
C HIS A 10 14.55 62.04 -3.99
N THR A 11 14.42 62.17 -5.31
CA THR A 11 13.25 62.75 -5.97
C THR A 11 12.01 61.89 -5.73
N LEU A 12 12.13 60.57 -5.82
CA LEU A 12 11.03 59.64 -5.55
C LEU A 12 10.47 59.80 -4.12
N LYS A 13 11.35 59.94 -3.12
CA LYS A 13 10.95 60.18 -1.72
C LYS A 13 10.20 61.51 -1.55
N ARG A 14 10.62 62.56 -2.26
CA ARG A 14 10.06 63.91 -2.17
C ARG A 14 8.75 64.10 -2.93
N LEU A 15 8.40 63.22 -3.86
CA LEU A 15 7.10 63.26 -4.55
C LEU A 15 5.96 63.09 -3.52
N LYS A 16 5.09 64.09 -3.39
CA LYS A 16 3.91 64.03 -2.49
C LYS A 16 2.67 63.60 -3.27
N PHE A 17 1.78 62.90 -2.58
CA PHE A 17 0.44 62.65 -3.08
C PHE A 17 -0.33 63.97 -3.07
N ASP A 18 -0.96 64.30 -4.18
CA ASP A 18 -1.86 65.45 -4.28
C ASP A 18 -3.29 64.91 -4.40
N PRO A 19 -4.14 65.04 -3.36
CA PRO A 19 -5.52 64.54 -3.39
C PRO A 19 -6.41 65.24 -4.41
N GLN A 20 -6.04 66.47 -4.81
CA GLN A 20 -6.81 67.33 -5.73
C GLN A 20 -6.36 67.16 -7.19
N LYS A 21 -5.10 66.79 -7.44
CA LYS A 21 -4.65 66.41 -8.78
C LYS A 21 -4.97 64.96 -9.11
N GLY A 22 -5.16 64.70 -10.41
CA GLY A 22 -5.37 63.37 -10.95
C GLY A 22 -4.10 62.51 -10.96
N ARG A 23 -3.98 61.63 -11.96
CA ARG A 23 -2.79 60.78 -12.13
C ARG A 23 -1.63 61.59 -12.72
N THR A 24 -0.45 61.49 -12.13
CA THR A 24 0.78 62.09 -12.69
C THR A 24 1.82 61.01 -12.98
N GLU A 25 2.40 61.04 -14.17
CA GLU A 25 3.42 60.09 -14.61
C GLU A 25 4.75 60.81 -14.78
N TYR A 26 5.78 60.29 -14.12
CA TYR A 26 7.15 60.76 -14.23
C TYR A 26 7.95 59.68 -14.97
N LEU A 27 8.29 59.97 -16.23
CA LEU A 27 8.95 59.02 -17.12
C LEU A 27 10.45 59.29 -17.19
N ASP A 28 11.23 58.23 -17.14
CA ASP A 28 12.67 58.26 -17.44
C ASP A 28 12.89 58.65 -18.92
N PRO A 29 14.12 59.04 -19.30
CA PRO A 29 14.49 59.23 -20.70
C PRO A 29 14.12 57.98 -21.52
N PRO A 30 13.45 58.14 -22.69
CA PRO A 30 13.16 57.01 -23.54
C PRO A 30 14.48 56.38 -23.99
N THR A 31 14.59 55.06 -23.84
CA THR A 31 15.74 54.31 -24.36
C THR A 31 15.30 53.64 -25.65
N SER A 32 16.00 53.93 -26.74
CA SER A 32 15.68 53.43 -28.09
C SER A 32 15.52 51.90 -28.07
N GLY A 33 14.36 51.39 -28.47
CA GLY A 33 14.07 49.95 -28.52
C GLY A 33 13.79 49.27 -27.17
N HIS A 34 13.76 50.00 -26.04
CA HIS A 34 13.77 49.43 -24.69
C HIS A 34 12.59 49.85 -23.79
N GLY A 35 11.50 50.34 -24.38
CA GLY A 35 10.37 50.89 -23.63
C GLY A 35 10.79 52.11 -22.79
N THR A 36 9.92 52.57 -21.90
CA THR A 36 10.16 53.71 -21.03
C THR A 36 9.71 53.39 -19.62
N PHE A 37 10.66 53.36 -18.68
CA PHE A 37 10.37 53.22 -17.26
C PHE A 37 9.80 54.53 -16.70
N GLY A 38 8.97 54.43 -15.67
CA GLY A 38 8.49 55.60 -14.97
C GLY A 38 7.81 55.28 -13.65
N VAL A 39 7.48 56.34 -12.94
CA VAL A 39 6.73 56.31 -11.69
C VAL A 39 5.40 56.99 -11.92
N ARG A 40 4.33 56.25 -11.66
CA ARG A 40 2.98 56.78 -11.59
C ARG A 40 2.68 57.15 -10.15
N VAL A 41 2.32 58.41 -9.92
CA VAL A 41 1.78 58.88 -8.64
C VAL A 41 0.26 58.98 -8.79
N ASN A 42 -0.45 58.13 -8.05
CA ASN A 42 -1.89 58.20 -7.86
C ASN A 42 -2.22 59.04 -6.62
N LYS A 43 -3.52 59.21 -6.33
CA LYS A 43 -4.00 59.91 -5.12
C LYS A 43 -3.52 59.29 -3.81
N THR A 44 -3.24 57.98 -3.79
CA THR A 44 -2.95 57.21 -2.57
C THR A 44 -1.64 56.42 -2.61
N CYS A 45 -1.08 56.13 -3.80
CA CYS A 45 0.10 55.27 -3.92
C CYS A 45 1.00 55.69 -5.09
N LYS A 46 2.28 55.29 -5.01
CA LYS A 46 3.26 55.40 -6.09
C LYS A 46 3.46 54.02 -6.69
N SER A 47 3.35 53.87 -7.99
CA SER A 47 3.55 52.60 -8.69
C SER A 47 4.61 52.75 -9.76
N PHE A 48 5.50 51.77 -9.85
CA PHE A 48 6.45 51.68 -10.95
C PHE A 48 5.74 51.12 -12.18
N ILE A 49 5.88 51.83 -13.29
CA ILE A 49 5.29 51.47 -14.58
C ILE A 49 6.39 51.36 -15.63
N TRP A 50 6.16 50.49 -16.61
CA TRP A 50 6.98 50.40 -17.81
C TRP A 50 6.07 50.43 -19.03
N LEU A 51 6.29 51.42 -19.88
CA LEU A 51 5.58 51.66 -21.13
C LEU A 51 6.36 51.02 -22.27
N TYR A 52 5.70 50.25 -23.12
CA TYR A 52 6.35 49.60 -24.26
C TYR A 52 5.37 49.49 -25.43
N SER A 53 5.87 49.17 -26.62
CA SER A 53 5.05 48.87 -27.80
C SER A 53 5.25 47.42 -28.18
N PHE A 54 4.16 46.73 -28.50
CA PHE A 54 4.19 45.34 -28.97
C PHE A 54 3.23 45.21 -30.15
N HIS A 55 3.73 44.74 -31.30
CA HIS A 55 3.00 44.70 -32.59
C HIS A 55 2.26 46.01 -32.94
N GLY A 56 2.91 47.16 -32.75
CA GLY A 56 2.35 48.47 -33.10
C GLY A 56 1.37 49.06 -32.07
N ALA A 57 0.99 48.31 -31.03
CA ALA A 57 0.13 48.78 -29.96
C ALA A 57 0.93 49.21 -28.73
N SER A 58 0.67 50.41 -28.22
CA SER A 58 1.25 50.89 -26.96
C SER A 58 0.60 50.19 -25.76
N ARG A 59 1.42 49.56 -24.93
CA ARG A 59 1.01 48.81 -23.73
C ARG A 59 1.72 49.34 -22.48
N ARG A 60 1.17 48.98 -21.32
CA ARG A 60 1.66 49.39 -20.01
C ARG A 60 1.72 48.21 -19.05
N LEU A 61 2.88 47.99 -18.46
CA LEU A 61 3.08 47.01 -17.39
C LEU A 61 3.27 47.73 -16.05
N THR A 62 2.48 47.36 -15.04
CA THR A 62 2.72 47.77 -13.65
C THR A 62 3.66 46.77 -12.99
N ILE A 63 4.82 47.24 -12.54
CA ILE A 63 5.88 46.39 -11.98
C ILE A 63 5.65 46.14 -10.48
N GLY A 64 5.29 47.19 -9.73
CA GLY A 64 5.08 47.13 -8.28
C GLY A 64 4.75 48.49 -7.68
N GLN A 65 4.57 48.55 -6.36
CA GLN A 65 4.30 49.78 -5.62
C GLN A 65 5.49 50.17 -4.75
N TYR A 66 5.66 51.47 -4.52
CA TYR A 66 6.61 52.00 -3.53
C TYR A 66 5.85 52.27 -2.23
N PRO A 67 6.38 51.90 -1.04
CA PRO A 67 7.77 51.50 -0.78
C PRO A 67 8.06 49.99 -0.85
N ASP A 68 7.06 49.13 -1.09
CA ASP A 68 7.23 47.66 -1.08
C ASP A 68 8.29 47.13 -2.06
N LEU A 69 8.52 47.87 -3.16
CA LEU A 69 9.58 47.61 -4.12
C LEU A 69 10.52 48.81 -4.16
N SER A 70 11.83 48.56 -4.08
CA SER A 70 12.82 49.62 -4.25
C SER A 70 12.91 50.09 -5.71
N LEU A 71 13.42 51.30 -5.94
CA LEU A 71 13.64 51.83 -7.30
C LEU A 71 14.62 50.93 -8.10
N ALA A 72 15.64 50.39 -7.44
CA ALA A 72 16.63 49.50 -8.05
C ALA A 72 16.00 48.17 -8.49
N GLU A 73 15.23 47.51 -7.62
CA GLU A 73 14.51 46.26 -7.96
C GLU A 73 13.46 46.49 -9.04
N ALA A 74 12.77 47.64 -9.02
CA ALA A 74 11.81 48.01 -10.05
C ALA A 74 12.46 48.15 -11.44
N ARG A 75 13.65 48.77 -11.50
CA ARG A 75 14.44 48.86 -12.75
C ARG A 75 14.94 47.50 -13.21
N ALA A 76 15.40 46.64 -12.30
CA ALA A 76 15.82 45.28 -12.64
C ALA A 76 14.66 44.46 -13.24
N LYS A 77 13.47 44.52 -12.64
CA LYS A 77 12.25 43.87 -13.19
C LYS A 77 11.82 44.47 -14.53
N ALA A 78 11.99 45.78 -14.73
CA ALA A 78 11.75 46.43 -16.02
C ALA A 78 12.71 45.91 -17.10
N ALA A 79 13.99 45.73 -16.76
CA ALA A 79 14.99 45.17 -17.68
C ALA A 79 14.66 43.72 -18.07
N GLN A 80 14.21 42.89 -17.12
CA GLN A 80 13.74 41.53 -17.42
C GLN A 80 12.52 41.53 -18.36
N ALA A 81 11.57 42.44 -18.14
CA ALA A 81 10.41 42.60 -19.04
C ALA A 81 10.85 43.08 -20.44
N ALA A 82 11.85 43.96 -20.53
CA ALA A 82 12.41 44.39 -21.80
C ALA A 82 13.08 43.24 -22.57
N GLU A 83 13.73 42.30 -21.86
CA GLU A 83 14.32 41.12 -22.48
C GLU A 83 13.26 40.16 -23.03
N LEU A 84 12.18 39.92 -22.28
CA LEU A 84 11.02 39.15 -22.77
C LEU A 84 10.42 39.78 -24.04
N LEU A 85 10.34 41.10 -24.10
CA LEU A 85 9.86 41.81 -25.28
C LEU A 85 10.78 41.62 -26.50
N LYS A 86 12.10 41.60 -26.31
CA LYS A 86 13.08 41.30 -27.37
C LYS A 86 12.94 39.89 -27.91
N GLN A 87 12.54 38.94 -27.06
CA GLN A 87 12.24 37.56 -27.44
C GLN A 87 10.87 37.41 -28.12
N GLY A 88 10.14 38.52 -28.34
CA GLY A 88 8.82 38.51 -28.97
C GLY A 88 7.67 38.13 -28.04
N ILE A 89 7.87 38.14 -26.72
CA ILE A 89 6.85 37.78 -25.73
C ILE A 89 6.32 39.06 -25.08
N ASP A 90 4.99 39.26 -25.09
CA ASP A 90 4.34 40.34 -24.35
C ASP A 90 4.43 40.09 -22.83
N PRO A 91 5.18 40.92 -22.07
CA PRO A 91 5.37 40.69 -20.63
C PRO A 91 4.11 40.96 -19.80
N GLY A 92 3.21 41.82 -20.28
CA GLY A 92 1.92 42.08 -19.64
C GLY A 92 0.97 40.91 -19.81
N GLN A 93 0.86 40.36 -21.02
CA GLN A 93 0.04 39.19 -21.30
C GLN A 93 0.58 37.96 -20.57
N LYS A 94 1.91 37.73 -20.58
CA LYS A 94 2.54 36.65 -19.84
C LYS A 94 2.18 36.68 -18.35
N LYS A 95 2.27 37.85 -17.72
CA LYS A 95 1.90 38.03 -16.30
C LYS A 95 0.42 37.72 -16.03
N ILE A 96 -0.48 38.04 -16.97
CA ILE A 96 -1.91 37.70 -16.85
C ILE A 96 -2.12 36.19 -16.96
N VAL A 97 -1.49 35.56 -17.97
CA VAL A 97 -1.57 34.11 -18.18
C VAL A 97 -1.07 33.35 -16.96
N GLU A 98 0.12 33.69 -16.45
CA GLU A 98 0.69 33.09 -15.23
C GLU A 98 -0.22 33.26 -14.01
N LEU A 99 -0.86 34.42 -13.85
CA LEU A 99 -1.80 34.67 -12.75
C LEU A 99 -3.09 33.86 -12.89
N VAL A 100 -3.60 33.69 -14.10
CA VAL A 100 -4.78 32.87 -14.37
C VAL A 100 -4.44 31.41 -14.13
N GLU A 101 -3.35 30.91 -14.73
CA GLU A 101 -2.85 29.54 -14.54
C GLU A 101 -2.64 29.21 -13.07
N TYR A 102 -2.01 30.10 -12.30
CA TYR A 102 -1.82 29.89 -10.86
C TYR A 102 -3.14 29.85 -10.09
N ARG A 103 -4.11 30.71 -10.45
CA ARG A 103 -5.43 30.73 -9.81
C ARG A 103 -6.22 29.47 -10.11
N THR A 104 -6.19 29.01 -11.35
CA THR A 104 -6.86 27.80 -11.82
C THR A 104 -6.13 26.51 -11.45
N SER A 105 -4.83 26.59 -11.14
CA SER A 105 -4.04 25.45 -10.68
C SER A 105 -4.70 24.84 -9.44
N PRO A 106 -4.89 23.52 -9.39
CA PRO A 106 -5.54 22.91 -8.24
C PRO A 106 -4.69 23.01 -6.98
N THR A 107 -5.37 22.99 -5.85
CA THR A 107 -4.74 22.74 -4.56
C THR A 107 -4.24 21.29 -4.48
N PHE A 108 -3.35 21.01 -3.53
CA PHE A 108 -2.88 19.67 -3.29
C PHE A 108 -4.03 18.70 -2.96
N GLU A 109 -5.02 19.15 -2.20
CA GLU A 109 -6.19 18.34 -1.85
C GLU A 109 -7.05 18.02 -3.08
N GLU A 110 -7.33 19.01 -3.93
CA GLU A 110 -8.05 18.80 -5.19
C GLU A 110 -7.30 17.84 -6.13
N ALA A 111 -5.97 17.94 -6.19
CA ALA A 111 -5.14 17.00 -6.95
C ALA A 111 -5.20 15.57 -6.37
N VAL A 112 -5.27 15.43 -5.04
CA VAL A 112 -5.49 14.14 -4.38
C VAL A 112 -6.85 13.56 -4.75
N GLU A 113 -7.93 14.34 -4.74
CA GLU A 113 -9.26 13.86 -5.15
C GLU A 113 -9.24 13.36 -6.60
N SER A 114 -8.67 14.13 -7.52
CA SER A 114 -8.53 13.74 -8.93
C SER A 114 -7.76 12.43 -9.09
N TYR A 115 -6.66 12.26 -8.35
CA TYR A 115 -5.91 11.00 -8.32
C TYR A 115 -6.74 9.84 -7.76
N LEU A 116 -7.51 10.08 -6.70
CA LEU A 116 -8.31 9.04 -6.05
C LEU A 116 -9.48 8.57 -6.93
N ASP A 117 -10.09 9.46 -7.70
CA ASP A 117 -11.10 9.07 -8.70
C ASP A 117 -10.52 8.13 -9.75
N TRP A 118 -9.34 8.47 -10.28
CA TRP A 118 -8.61 7.56 -11.15
C TRP A 118 -8.22 6.26 -10.44
N ALA A 119 -7.73 6.32 -9.21
CA ALA A 119 -7.26 5.16 -8.46
C ALA A 119 -8.41 4.18 -8.14
N ARG A 120 -9.61 4.68 -7.83
CA ARG A 120 -10.82 3.85 -7.59
C ARG A 120 -11.15 2.96 -8.78
N ALA A 121 -11.01 3.49 -10.01
CA ALA A 121 -11.25 2.74 -11.23
C ALA A 121 -10.09 1.79 -11.61
N ASN A 122 -8.84 2.16 -11.28
CA ASN A 122 -7.65 1.50 -11.84
C ASN A 122 -6.85 0.65 -10.84
N LYS A 123 -7.07 0.78 -9.54
CA LYS A 123 -6.27 0.10 -8.49
C LYS A 123 -7.15 -0.65 -7.51
N LYS A 124 -6.79 -1.91 -7.23
CA LYS A 124 -7.40 -2.67 -6.12
C LYS A 124 -7.04 -2.11 -4.73
N SER A 125 -5.88 -1.47 -4.61
CA SER A 125 -5.33 -0.93 -3.36
C SER A 125 -5.69 0.54 -3.10
N TRP A 126 -6.64 1.12 -3.84
CA TRP A 126 -6.94 2.56 -3.78
C TRP A 126 -7.32 3.05 -2.37
N ARG A 127 -7.99 2.22 -1.57
CA ARG A 127 -8.37 2.59 -0.18
C ARG A 127 -7.17 2.88 0.71
N GLU A 128 -6.08 2.15 0.50
CA GLU A 128 -4.86 2.35 1.27
C GLU A 128 -4.12 3.62 0.81
N ASP A 129 -4.15 3.92 -0.50
CA ASP A 129 -3.67 5.19 -1.03
C ASP A 129 -4.46 6.36 -0.45
N GLU A 130 -5.80 6.29 -0.45
CA GLU A 130 -6.68 7.31 0.12
C GLU A 130 -6.37 7.54 1.58
N ARG A 131 -6.32 6.47 2.38
CA ARG A 131 -5.97 6.54 3.80
C ARG A 131 -4.63 7.26 3.97
N MET A 132 -3.60 6.85 3.25
CA MET A 132 -2.26 7.43 3.35
C MET A 132 -2.21 8.91 2.95
N LEU A 133 -2.83 9.28 1.82
CA LEU A 133 -2.83 10.67 1.33
C LEU A 133 -3.62 11.59 2.28
N ARG A 134 -4.83 11.17 2.69
CA ARG A 134 -5.69 11.96 3.57
C ARG A 134 -5.16 12.10 5.00
N THR A 135 -4.48 11.08 5.52
CA THR A 135 -4.02 11.11 6.92
C THR A 135 -2.63 11.73 7.08
N GLU A 136 -1.72 11.52 6.12
CA GLU A 136 -0.31 11.90 6.31
C GLU A 136 0.05 13.20 5.54
N PHE A 137 -0.58 13.46 4.39
CA PHE A 137 -0.21 14.60 3.51
C PHE A 137 -1.22 15.74 3.50
N VAL A 138 -2.51 15.45 3.32
CA VAL A 138 -3.58 16.49 3.22
C VAL A 138 -3.59 17.46 4.42
N PRO A 139 -3.41 17.03 5.70
CA PRO A 139 -3.44 17.95 6.83
C PRO A 139 -2.34 19.03 6.78
N HIS A 140 -1.22 18.73 6.12
CA HIS A 140 -0.04 19.60 6.06
C HIS A 140 0.07 20.37 4.74
N LEU A 141 -0.39 19.77 3.63
CA LEU A 141 -0.19 20.30 2.27
C LEU A 141 -1.49 20.67 1.56
N GLY A 142 -2.65 20.26 2.07
CA GLY A 142 -3.94 20.30 1.35
C GLY A 142 -4.29 21.64 0.72
N ARG A 143 -4.08 22.74 1.45
CA ARG A 143 -4.40 24.11 1.01
C ARG A 143 -3.37 24.73 0.06
N ALA A 144 -2.16 24.19 -0.02
CA ALA A 144 -1.13 24.71 -0.91
C ALA A 144 -1.50 24.41 -2.37
N LYS A 145 -1.13 25.29 -3.30
CA LYS A 145 -1.21 24.97 -4.72
C LYS A 145 -0.27 23.80 -5.01
N ILE A 146 -0.70 22.87 -5.85
CA ILE A 146 0.08 21.66 -6.13
C ILE A 146 1.46 22.00 -6.70
N GLY A 147 1.56 23.08 -7.50
CA GLY A 147 2.82 23.59 -8.06
C GLY A 147 3.79 24.19 -7.03
N ASP A 148 3.29 24.62 -5.87
CA ASP A 148 4.13 25.20 -4.82
C ASP A 148 4.71 24.15 -3.86
N VAL A 149 4.23 22.91 -3.94
CA VAL A 149 4.67 21.83 -3.05
C VAL A 149 6.11 21.45 -3.38
N ARG A 150 7.02 21.78 -2.46
CA ARG A 150 8.45 21.54 -2.64
C ARG A 150 8.86 20.19 -2.09
N ARG A 151 9.88 19.59 -2.71
CA ARG A 151 10.53 18.36 -2.26
C ARG A 151 10.81 18.33 -0.75
N LYS A 152 11.33 19.44 -0.21
CA LYS A 152 11.69 19.55 1.21
C LYS A 152 10.52 19.31 2.16
N GLN A 153 9.30 19.72 1.79
CA GLN A 153 8.11 19.54 2.61
C GLN A 153 7.69 18.07 2.64
N VAL A 154 7.71 17.41 1.47
CA VAL A 154 7.40 15.99 1.36
C VAL A 154 8.44 15.14 2.10
N VAL A 155 9.73 15.43 1.94
CA VAL A 155 10.81 14.71 2.64
C VAL A 155 10.69 14.86 4.16
N ALA A 156 10.38 16.06 4.67
CA ALA A 156 10.19 16.25 6.12
C ALA A 156 9.08 15.37 6.70
N LEU A 157 7.94 15.23 6.01
CA LEU A 157 6.85 14.35 6.43
C LEU A 157 7.25 12.87 6.39
N LEU A 158 8.03 12.48 5.38
CA LEU A 158 8.52 11.11 5.23
C LEU A 158 9.56 10.74 6.28
N ASP A 159 10.50 11.63 6.58
CA ASP A 159 11.54 11.44 7.60
C ASP A 159 10.93 11.34 9.00
N ASP A 160 9.91 12.16 9.29
CA ASP A 160 9.20 12.04 10.56
C ASP A 160 8.49 10.70 10.71
N LYS A 161 7.83 10.23 9.63
CA LYS A 161 7.23 8.89 9.63
C LYS A 161 8.27 7.79 9.78
N ALA A 162 9.45 7.95 9.20
CA ALA A 162 10.49 6.93 9.22
C ALA A 162 11.04 6.65 10.63
N LYS A 163 10.97 7.62 11.55
CA LYS A 163 11.35 7.44 12.96
C LYS A 163 10.54 6.35 13.66
N THR A 164 9.25 6.23 13.34
CA THR A 164 8.33 5.28 13.99
C THR A 164 7.98 4.09 13.09
N ALA A 165 7.89 4.31 11.78
CA ALA A 165 7.42 3.33 10.81
C ALA A 165 8.20 3.43 9.48
N PRO A 166 9.45 2.95 9.42
CA PRO A 166 10.34 3.07 8.25
C PRO A 166 9.75 2.44 6.97
N VAL A 167 9.10 1.27 7.09
CA VAL A 167 8.44 0.62 5.96
C VAL A 167 7.26 1.47 5.46
N GLN A 168 6.48 2.04 6.38
CA GLN A 168 5.34 2.89 6.02
C GLN A 168 5.81 4.16 5.32
N ALA A 169 6.91 4.78 5.74
CA ALA A 169 7.49 5.94 5.07
C ALA A 169 7.83 5.62 3.61
N ASN A 170 8.42 4.46 3.32
CA ASN A 170 8.67 4.04 1.93
C ASN A 170 7.37 3.80 1.14
N ARG A 171 6.29 3.31 1.78
CA ARG A 171 4.97 3.17 1.14
C ARG A 171 4.35 4.53 0.85
N LEU A 172 4.46 5.50 1.76
CA LEU A 172 4.03 6.87 1.55
C LEU A 172 4.77 7.50 0.36
N LEU A 173 6.10 7.36 0.31
CA LEU A 173 6.91 7.84 -0.82
C LEU A 173 6.43 7.25 -2.16
N ALA A 174 6.10 5.95 -2.18
CA ALA A 174 5.61 5.30 -3.40
C ALA A 174 4.25 5.86 -3.86
N VAL A 175 3.33 6.12 -2.94
CA VAL A 175 1.99 6.65 -3.28
C VAL A 175 2.06 8.12 -3.66
N ILE A 176 2.77 8.94 -2.90
CA ILE A 176 2.88 10.37 -3.23
C ILE A 176 3.61 10.59 -4.56
N ARG A 177 4.65 9.80 -4.86
CA ARG A 177 5.31 9.84 -6.17
C ARG A 177 4.35 9.48 -7.29
N LYS A 178 3.51 8.45 -7.10
CA LYS A 178 2.53 8.05 -8.09
C LYS A 178 1.46 9.13 -8.32
N MET A 179 1.02 9.81 -7.26
CA MET A 179 0.09 10.94 -7.35
C MET A 179 0.69 12.11 -8.13
N PHE A 180 1.93 12.51 -7.83
CA PHE A 180 2.61 13.58 -8.59
C PHE A 180 2.85 13.20 -10.06
N ASN A 181 3.24 11.95 -10.34
CA ASN A 181 3.40 11.49 -11.72
C ASN A 181 2.05 11.46 -12.47
N PHE A 182 0.97 11.07 -11.81
CA PHE A 182 -0.38 11.19 -12.37
C PHE A 182 -0.73 12.65 -12.71
N CYS A 183 -0.36 13.61 -11.86
CA CYS A 183 -0.56 15.03 -12.15
C CYS A 183 0.24 15.48 -13.39
N VAL A 184 1.46 14.98 -13.56
CA VAL A 184 2.27 15.27 -14.75
C VAL A 184 1.67 14.65 -16.01
N GLU A 185 1.22 13.39 -15.94
CA GLU A 185 0.55 12.70 -17.06
C GLU A 185 -0.75 13.40 -17.50
N ARG A 186 -1.35 14.21 -16.62
CA ARG A 186 -2.59 14.97 -16.88
C ARG A 186 -2.34 16.45 -17.16
N GLU A 187 -1.09 16.85 -17.34
CA GLU A 187 -0.69 18.25 -17.57
C GLU A 187 -1.17 19.21 -16.46
N ILE A 188 -1.39 18.69 -15.25
CA ILE A 188 -1.66 19.49 -14.04
C ILE A 188 -0.36 20.11 -13.50
N LEU A 189 0.75 19.42 -13.74
CA LEU A 189 2.11 19.85 -13.41
C LEU A 189 3.04 19.59 -14.58
N ASP A 190 3.99 20.48 -14.81
CA ASP A 190 5.03 20.27 -15.83
C ASP A 190 6.04 19.20 -15.41
N ALA A 191 6.35 19.14 -14.11
CA ALA A 191 7.34 18.21 -13.57
C ALA A 191 7.04 17.83 -12.11
N THR A 192 7.46 16.62 -11.74
CA THR A 192 7.35 16.15 -10.35
C THR A 192 8.42 16.79 -9.47
N PRO A 193 8.09 17.24 -8.23
CA PRO A 193 9.10 17.70 -7.28
C PRO A 193 9.93 16.54 -6.67
N LEU A 194 9.58 15.28 -6.98
CA LEU A 194 10.06 14.07 -6.29
C LEU A 194 11.07 13.24 -7.11
N VAL A 195 11.79 13.89 -8.02
CA VAL A 195 12.82 13.27 -8.89
C VAL A 195 13.92 12.60 -8.07
N GLN A 196 14.26 11.34 -8.36
CA GLN A 196 15.40 10.63 -7.75
C GLN A 196 15.44 10.61 -6.20
N ILE A 197 14.28 10.71 -5.51
CA ILE A 197 14.25 10.44 -4.05
C ILE A 197 14.54 8.95 -3.83
N LYS A 198 15.61 8.65 -3.08
CA LYS A 198 15.93 7.29 -2.60
C LYS A 198 14.91 6.85 -1.55
N LYS A 199 14.86 5.56 -1.26
CA LYS A 199 14.05 5.07 -0.14
C LYS A 199 14.48 5.77 1.15
N VAL A 200 13.49 6.15 1.97
CA VAL A 200 13.66 6.90 3.22
C VAL A 200 14.37 6.02 4.25
N ALA A 201 14.00 4.73 4.27
CA ALA A 201 14.60 3.76 5.17
C ALA A 201 15.05 2.50 4.40
N LYS A 202 16.11 1.86 4.91
CA LYS A 202 16.53 0.52 4.46
C LYS A 202 15.52 -0.50 4.98
N GLU A 203 14.75 -1.10 4.08
CA GLU A 203 13.91 -2.23 4.42
C GLU A 203 14.80 -3.47 4.55
N THR A 204 14.91 -4.02 5.75
CA THR A 204 15.47 -5.36 5.97
C THR A 204 14.36 -6.38 5.76
N PRO A 205 14.42 -7.21 4.70
CA PRO A 205 13.47 -8.29 4.54
C PRO A 205 13.53 -9.19 5.77
N ARG A 206 12.38 -9.57 6.30
CA ARG A 206 12.33 -10.57 7.36
C ARG A 206 12.75 -11.92 6.78
N GLU A 207 13.74 -12.59 7.36
CA GLU A 207 14.26 -13.90 6.92
C GLU A 207 13.81 -15.07 7.81
N ARG A 208 12.62 -14.95 8.41
CA ARG A 208 12.13 -15.95 9.37
C ARG A 208 11.55 -17.19 8.65
N SER A 209 11.99 -18.36 9.08
CA SER A 209 11.37 -19.68 8.87
C SER A 209 11.44 -20.46 10.19
N LEU A 210 10.52 -21.39 10.42
CA LEU A 210 10.59 -22.28 11.58
C LEU A 210 11.70 -23.32 11.34
N ASN A 211 12.56 -23.53 12.33
CA ASN A 211 13.48 -24.67 12.33
C ASN A 211 12.73 -25.97 12.70
N ARG A 212 13.42 -27.10 12.72
CA ARG A 212 12.80 -28.40 13.02
C ARG A 212 12.13 -28.44 14.40
N HIS A 213 12.81 -27.92 15.43
CA HIS A 213 12.30 -27.90 16.81
C HIS A 213 11.05 -27.01 16.92
N GLU A 214 11.11 -25.80 16.39
CA GLU A 214 9.97 -24.86 16.32
C GLU A 214 8.79 -25.45 15.55
N LEU A 215 9.05 -26.25 14.51
CA LEU A 215 8.02 -26.88 13.70
C LEU A 215 7.33 -28.03 14.45
N VAL A 216 8.10 -28.91 15.12
CA VAL A 216 7.56 -29.97 15.99
C VAL A 216 6.70 -29.34 17.09
N TRP A 217 7.26 -28.34 17.77
CA TRP A 217 6.57 -27.59 18.80
C TRP A 217 5.28 -26.95 18.29
N PHE A 218 5.36 -26.25 17.15
CA PHE A 218 4.18 -25.61 16.56
C PHE A 218 3.08 -26.63 16.26
N LEU A 219 3.42 -27.78 15.68
CA LEU A 219 2.45 -28.84 15.39
C LEU A 219 1.85 -29.44 16.67
N HIS A 220 2.67 -29.69 17.69
CA HIS A 220 2.20 -30.21 18.97
C HIS A 220 1.23 -29.22 19.65
N GLN A 221 1.68 -27.98 19.86
CA GLN A 221 0.92 -26.97 20.58
C GLN A 221 -0.33 -26.49 19.83
N LEU A 222 -0.38 -26.67 18.51
CA LEU A 222 -1.57 -26.39 17.70
C LEU A 222 -2.80 -27.19 18.19
N ALA A 223 -2.62 -28.35 18.82
CA ALA A 223 -3.69 -29.15 19.43
C ALA A 223 -4.28 -28.52 20.71
N GLY A 224 -3.59 -27.56 21.33
CA GLY A 224 -4.00 -26.92 22.56
C GLY A 224 -5.32 -26.13 22.48
N ALA A 225 -5.85 -25.76 23.65
CA ALA A 225 -7.16 -25.12 23.81
C ALA A 225 -7.21 -23.62 23.44
N SER A 226 -6.07 -22.98 23.20
CA SER A 226 -5.96 -21.53 22.98
C SER A 226 -6.54 -21.05 21.64
N LEU A 227 -6.80 -21.97 20.70
CA LEU A 227 -7.28 -21.67 19.36
C LEU A 227 -8.64 -22.34 19.10
N THR A 228 -9.50 -21.65 18.37
CA THR A 228 -10.70 -22.29 17.82
C THR A 228 -10.30 -23.34 16.79
N GLN A 229 -11.06 -24.43 16.70
CA GLN A 229 -10.83 -25.50 15.73
C GLN A 229 -10.69 -24.98 14.29
N SER A 230 -11.54 -24.02 13.90
CA SER A 230 -11.47 -23.35 12.58
C SER A 230 -10.11 -22.65 12.36
N THR A 231 -9.64 -21.89 13.36
CA THR A 231 -8.33 -21.20 13.28
C THR A 231 -7.18 -22.19 13.27
N ARG A 232 -7.29 -23.28 14.04
CA ARG A 232 -6.32 -24.37 14.11
C ARG A 232 -6.08 -24.98 12.73
N PHE A 233 -7.15 -25.43 12.08
CA PHE A 233 -7.05 -25.99 10.72
C PHE A 233 -6.64 -24.94 9.69
N ALA A 234 -7.02 -23.67 9.84
CA ALA A 234 -6.55 -22.61 8.94
C ALA A 234 -5.02 -22.38 9.03
N LEU A 235 -4.44 -22.48 10.23
CA LEU A 235 -2.99 -22.42 10.42
C LEU A 235 -2.30 -23.68 9.87
N LEU A 236 -2.85 -24.86 10.14
CA LEU A 236 -2.34 -26.13 9.61
C LEU A 236 -2.35 -26.14 8.08
N LEU A 237 -3.47 -25.79 7.44
CA LEU A 237 -3.57 -25.74 5.98
C LEU A 237 -2.67 -24.64 5.37
N SER A 238 -2.40 -23.56 6.10
CA SER A 238 -1.41 -22.54 5.67
C SER A 238 0.01 -23.13 5.59
N LEU A 239 0.36 -24.06 6.48
CA LEU A 239 1.61 -24.79 6.48
C LEU A 239 1.62 -25.91 5.42
N MET A 240 0.56 -26.73 5.36
CA MET A 240 0.45 -27.88 4.45
C MET A 240 0.41 -27.48 2.98
N LEU A 241 -0.40 -26.48 2.61
CA LEU A 241 -0.60 -26.09 1.20
C LEU A 241 0.37 -25.01 0.72
N ALA A 242 1.18 -24.47 1.63
CA ALA A 242 2.09 -23.35 1.40
C ALA A 242 1.43 -22.16 0.68
N GLN A 243 0.12 -21.94 0.81
CA GLN A 243 -0.57 -20.80 0.19
C GLN A 243 -0.49 -19.56 1.07
N ARG A 244 -0.71 -18.39 0.44
CA ARG A 244 -0.86 -17.14 1.19
C ARG A 244 -2.03 -17.28 2.16
N SER A 245 -1.85 -16.86 3.41
CA SER A 245 -2.88 -17.00 4.45
C SER A 245 -4.22 -16.37 4.08
N GLY A 246 -4.21 -15.24 3.36
CA GLY A 246 -5.43 -14.63 2.80
C GLY A 246 -6.18 -15.49 1.77
N ARG A 247 -5.50 -16.42 1.06
CA ARG A 247 -6.17 -17.41 0.20
C ARG A 247 -6.77 -18.55 1.01
N ILE A 248 -6.05 -19.03 2.02
CA ILE A 248 -6.51 -20.12 2.89
C ILE A 248 -7.81 -19.73 3.59
N VAL A 249 -7.83 -18.61 4.30
CA VAL A 249 -9.03 -18.17 5.03
C VAL A 249 -10.21 -17.82 4.12
N ALA A 250 -9.94 -17.52 2.85
CA ALA A 250 -10.95 -17.20 1.85
C ALA A 250 -11.34 -18.38 0.94
N MET A 251 -10.96 -19.62 1.31
CA MET A 251 -11.37 -20.85 0.62
C MET A 251 -12.91 -20.95 0.58
N ARG A 252 -13.47 -21.20 -0.60
CA ARG A 252 -14.90 -21.46 -0.80
C ARG A 252 -15.11 -22.90 -1.21
N TRP A 253 -16.19 -23.52 -0.75
CA TRP A 253 -16.49 -24.91 -1.13
C TRP A 253 -16.67 -25.10 -2.63
N VAL A 254 -17.18 -24.08 -3.34
CA VAL A 254 -17.33 -24.07 -4.80
C VAL A 254 -16.00 -24.02 -5.57
N ASP A 255 -14.87 -23.74 -4.90
CA ASP A 255 -13.55 -23.72 -5.52
C ASP A 255 -12.87 -25.12 -5.50
N PHE A 256 -13.51 -26.13 -4.92
CA PHE A 256 -12.97 -27.48 -4.80
C PHE A 256 -13.68 -28.46 -5.71
N ASP A 257 -12.88 -29.26 -6.39
CA ASP A 257 -13.28 -30.58 -6.85
C ASP A 257 -12.69 -31.61 -5.87
N LEU A 258 -13.54 -32.21 -5.04
CA LEU A 258 -13.08 -33.18 -4.04
C LEU A 258 -12.92 -34.59 -4.63
N GLU A 259 -13.49 -34.85 -5.80
CA GLU A 259 -13.37 -36.12 -6.51
C GLU A 259 -12.03 -36.15 -7.25
N ASP A 260 -11.76 -35.10 -8.03
CA ASP A 260 -10.50 -34.92 -8.75
C ASP A 260 -9.36 -34.40 -7.86
N ARG A 261 -9.65 -34.12 -6.58
CA ARG A 261 -8.67 -33.67 -5.57
C ARG A 261 -8.00 -32.35 -5.95
N ILE A 262 -8.79 -31.39 -6.43
CA ILE A 262 -8.32 -30.11 -6.97
C ILE A 262 -8.90 -28.95 -6.16
N TRP A 263 -8.03 -27.99 -5.82
CA TRP A 263 -8.47 -26.66 -5.42
C TRP A 263 -8.14 -25.63 -6.50
N ASP A 264 -9.17 -25.10 -7.17
CA ASP A 264 -9.06 -24.06 -8.18
C ASP A 264 -10.14 -22.97 -8.02
N ARG A 265 -9.70 -21.77 -7.64
CA ARG A 265 -10.57 -20.60 -7.49
C ARG A 265 -11.00 -19.96 -8.82
N SER A 266 -10.34 -20.27 -9.93
CA SER A 266 -10.62 -19.68 -11.23
C SER A 266 -11.75 -20.36 -12.00
N GLY A 267 -12.07 -21.62 -11.66
CA GLY A 267 -13.03 -22.45 -12.40
C GLY A 267 -12.60 -22.73 -13.84
N LYS A 268 -11.29 -22.72 -14.14
CA LYS A 268 -10.73 -22.84 -15.51
C LYS A 268 -9.83 -24.05 -15.70
N PHE A 269 -9.78 -24.98 -14.74
CA PHE A 269 -8.91 -26.14 -14.82
C PHE A 269 -9.11 -26.95 -16.12
N GLU A 270 -10.34 -27.40 -16.40
CA GLU A 270 -10.68 -28.19 -17.60
C GLU A 270 -10.47 -27.43 -18.92
N LYS A 271 -10.59 -26.09 -18.90
CA LYS A 271 -10.56 -25.28 -20.12
C LYS A 271 -9.17 -24.79 -20.52
N ASN A 272 -8.19 -24.79 -19.61
CA ASN A 272 -6.91 -24.09 -19.85
C ASN A 272 -5.69 -24.67 -19.15
N ASN A 273 -5.75 -25.89 -18.58
CA ASN A 273 -4.66 -26.48 -17.79
C ASN A 273 -4.14 -25.50 -16.73
N ASN A 274 -5.04 -25.04 -15.86
CA ASN A 274 -4.79 -23.87 -15.02
C ASN A 274 -3.58 -24.08 -14.07
N PRO A 275 -2.47 -23.33 -14.23
CA PRO A 275 -1.27 -23.52 -13.44
C PRO A 275 -1.48 -23.20 -11.94
N ILE A 276 -2.57 -22.49 -11.62
CA ILE A 276 -2.91 -22.03 -10.26
C ILE A 276 -3.58 -23.12 -9.41
N ALA A 277 -4.07 -24.19 -10.03
CA ALA A 277 -4.73 -25.30 -9.35
C ALA A 277 -3.77 -25.98 -8.35
N ILE A 278 -4.27 -26.30 -7.16
CA ILE A 278 -3.49 -26.95 -6.09
C ILE A 278 -4.01 -28.37 -5.89
N PRO A 279 -3.16 -29.40 -6.05
CA PRO A 279 -3.55 -30.77 -5.76
C PRO A 279 -3.75 -30.96 -4.24
N LEU A 280 -4.71 -31.81 -3.90
CA LEU A 280 -5.08 -32.12 -2.52
C LEU A 280 -4.64 -33.55 -2.18
N SER A 281 -3.83 -33.68 -1.15
CA SER A 281 -3.48 -34.98 -0.58
C SER A 281 -4.65 -35.58 0.19
N ASP A 282 -4.59 -36.87 0.49
CA ASP A 282 -5.59 -37.54 1.34
C ASP A 282 -5.71 -36.89 2.72
N ASP A 283 -4.58 -36.41 3.28
CA ASP A 283 -4.53 -35.67 4.55
C ASP A 283 -5.32 -34.36 4.49
N VAL A 284 -5.20 -33.61 3.38
CA VAL A 284 -5.95 -32.36 3.22
C VAL A 284 -7.43 -32.66 2.96
N LEU A 285 -7.74 -33.69 2.18
CA LEU A 285 -9.11 -34.10 1.91
C LEU A 285 -9.83 -34.56 3.18
N SER A 286 -9.16 -35.27 4.09
CA SER A 286 -9.77 -35.68 5.37
C SER A 286 -10.14 -34.46 6.22
N ILE A 287 -9.24 -33.48 6.33
CA ILE A 287 -9.49 -32.20 7.03
C ILE A 287 -10.66 -31.45 6.39
N LEU A 288 -10.70 -31.34 5.06
CA LEU A 288 -11.77 -30.64 4.36
C LEU A 288 -13.13 -31.34 4.54
N LYS A 289 -13.17 -32.67 4.39
CA LYS A 289 -14.40 -33.45 4.62
C LYS A 289 -14.88 -33.31 6.06
N TYR A 290 -13.98 -33.36 7.03
CA TYR A 290 -14.30 -33.13 8.44
C TYR A 290 -14.90 -31.74 8.69
N LEU A 291 -14.25 -30.68 8.19
CA LEU A 291 -14.76 -29.30 8.33
C LEU A 291 -16.12 -29.12 7.66
N ARG A 292 -16.34 -29.76 6.50
CA ARG A 292 -17.63 -29.74 5.79
C ARG A 292 -18.72 -30.39 6.63
N GLU A 293 -18.45 -31.57 7.19
CA GLU A 293 -19.38 -32.31 8.05
C GLU A 293 -19.75 -31.50 9.29
N GLN A 294 -18.76 -30.92 9.98
CA GLN A 294 -19.02 -30.06 11.15
C GLN A 294 -19.90 -28.85 10.84
N GLN A 295 -19.77 -28.27 9.65
CA GLN A 295 -20.65 -27.17 9.22
C GLN A 295 -22.09 -27.65 9.00
N ILE A 296 -22.27 -28.81 8.36
CA ILE A 296 -23.59 -29.41 8.11
C ILE A 296 -24.26 -29.76 9.43
N GLN A 297 -23.56 -30.44 10.32
CA GLN A 297 -24.05 -30.82 11.65
C GLN A 297 -24.47 -29.60 12.47
N LYS A 298 -23.70 -28.51 12.40
CA LYS A 298 -24.07 -27.25 13.07
C LYS A 298 -25.35 -26.62 12.50
N VAL A 299 -25.61 -26.76 11.20
CA VAL A 299 -26.87 -26.28 10.60
C VAL A 299 -28.03 -27.15 11.05
N MET A 300 -27.84 -28.46 11.09
CA MET A 300 -28.86 -29.41 11.55
C MET A 300 -29.20 -29.18 13.02
N SER A 301 -28.21 -28.99 13.89
CA SER A 301 -28.42 -28.78 15.33
C SER A 301 -29.15 -27.48 15.65
N ASN A 302 -29.08 -26.47 14.79
CA ASN A 302 -29.76 -25.19 15.00
C ASN A 302 -31.26 -25.23 14.64
N ASP A 303 -31.68 -26.21 13.83
CA ASP A 303 -33.08 -26.37 13.40
C ASP A 303 -33.41 -27.87 13.20
N PRO A 304 -33.43 -28.68 14.29
CA PRO A 304 -33.51 -30.13 14.18
C PRO A 304 -34.79 -30.63 13.49
N GLU A 305 -35.94 -30.01 13.82
CA GLU A 305 -37.25 -30.38 13.27
C GLU A 305 -37.30 -30.26 11.75
N ARG A 306 -36.69 -29.21 11.19
CA ARG A 306 -36.61 -29.02 9.73
C ARG A 306 -35.84 -30.13 9.03
N TRP A 307 -34.83 -30.71 9.68
CA TRP A 307 -33.91 -31.67 9.04
C TRP A 307 -34.17 -33.13 9.41
N MET A 308 -35.02 -33.43 10.40
CA MET A 308 -35.42 -34.80 10.76
C MET A 308 -36.06 -35.54 9.58
N ASP A 309 -36.99 -34.90 8.88
CA ASP A 309 -37.74 -35.52 7.76
C ASP A 309 -37.28 -35.03 6.38
N SER A 310 -36.17 -34.29 6.31
CA SER A 310 -35.71 -33.74 5.04
C SER A 310 -35.11 -34.82 4.15
N LYS A 311 -35.63 -34.94 2.92
CA LYS A 311 -35.07 -35.83 1.88
C LYS A 311 -33.65 -35.44 1.43
N LYS A 312 -33.22 -34.21 1.71
CA LYS A 312 -31.90 -33.70 1.33
C LYS A 312 -31.26 -32.97 2.51
N LEU A 313 -30.09 -33.41 2.92
CA LEU A 313 -29.31 -32.77 4.00
C LEU A 313 -28.90 -31.33 3.63
N PRO A 314 -28.65 -30.45 4.62
CA PRO A 314 -28.16 -29.11 4.34
C PRO A 314 -26.78 -29.16 3.68
N GLY A 315 -26.52 -28.19 2.81
CA GLY A 315 -25.15 -27.95 2.32
C GLY A 315 -24.30 -27.24 3.38
N PRO A 316 -22.96 -27.27 3.24
CA PRO A 316 -22.09 -26.43 4.05
C PRO A 316 -22.35 -24.94 3.75
N GLY A 317 -21.75 -24.05 4.56
CA GLY A 317 -21.76 -22.61 4.28
C GLY A 317 -21.04 -22.28 2.96
N GLN A 318 -20.85 -21.00 2.64
CA GLN A 318 -20.11 -20.62 1.43
C GLN A 318 -18.59 -20.87 1.56
N TYR A 319 -18.04 -20.63 2.75
CA TYR A 319 -16.60 -20.65 3.02
C TYR A 319 -16.19 -21.85 3.88
N VAL A 320 -15.00 -22.38 3.64
CA VAL A 320 -14.39 -23.42 4.49
C VAL A 320 -14.14 -22.87 5.90
N PHE A 321 -13.66 -21.63 5.99
CA PHE A 321 -13.43 -20.90 7.24
C PHE A 321 -14.35 -19.68 7.32
N PRO A 322 -15.61 -19.84 7.76
CA PRO A 322 -16.51 -18.70 7.94
C PRO A 322 -15.99 -17.79 9.07
N GLY A 323 -16.21 -16.48 8.91
CA GLY A 323 -15.96 -15.50 9.95
C GLY A 323 -17.06 -15.51 11.02
N ARG A 324 -17.10 -14.46 11.84
CA ARG A 324 -18.20 -14.26 12.81
C ARG A 324 -19.58 -14.27 12.13
N TRP A 325 -19.64 -13.72 10.92
CA TRP A 325 -20.81 -13.74 10.06
C TRP A 325 -20.60 -14.80 8.97
N PRO A 326 -21.44 -15.84 8.88
CA PRO A 326 -21.24 -16.96 7.94
C PRO A 326 -21.16 -16.56 6.46
N THR A 327 -21.69 -15.39 6.11
CA THR A 327 -21.64 -14.80 4.76
C THR A 327 -20.27 -14.21 4.39
N LYS A 328 -19.34 -14.12 5.34
CA LYS A 328 -17.98 -13.61 5.13
C LYS A 328 -16.95 -14.63 5.59
N PRO A 329 -15.79 -14.72 4.94
CA PRO A 329 -14.71 -15.59 5.39
C PRO A 329 -14.05 -15.03 6.66
N GLN A 330 -13.31 -15.89 7.37
CA GLN A 330 -12.30 -15.46 8.32
C GLN A 330 -11.31 -14.52 7.61
N THR A 331 -10.80 -13.51 8.33
CA THR A 331 -9.92 -12.51 7.74
C THR A 331 -8.45 -12.83 7.98
N GLN A 332 -7.58 -12.47 7.04
CA GLN A 332 -6.14 -12.63 7.20
C GLN A 332 -5.59 -11.92 8.46
N PRO A 333 -6.03 -10.68 8.81
CA PRO A 333 -5.62 -10.06 10.06
C PRO A 333 -6.05 -10.84 11.32
N SER A 334 -7.23 -11.48 11.30
CA SER A 334 -7.69 -12.32 12.41
C SER A 334 -6.79 -13.55 12.59
N LEU A 335 -6.42 -14.23 11.50
CA LEU A 335 -5.50 -15.38 11.56
C LEU A 335 -4.10 -14.96 12.02
N ASN A 336 -3.58 -13.83 11.53
CA ASN A 336 -2.30 -13.28 11.98
C ASN A 336 -2.32 -12.90 13.47
N ARG A 337 -3.44 -12.36 13.97
CA ARG A 337 -3.61 -12.04 15.39
C ARG A 337 -3.66 -13.32 16.23
N ALA A 338 -4.34 -14.35 15.75
CA ALA A 338 -4.37 -15.65 16.42
C ALA A 338 -2.97 -16.27 16.50
N MET A 339 -2.21 -16.28 15.40
CA MET A 339 -0.81 -16.70 15.39
C MET A 339 0.05 -15.92 16.39
N ARG A 340 -0.14 -14.59 16.48
CA ARG A 340 0.58 -13.77 17.46
C ARG A 340 0.25 -14.17 18.90
N ARG A 341 -1.05 -14.28 19.23
CA ARG A 341 -1.51 -14.69 20.57
C ARG A 341 -1.02 -16.08 20.94
N PHE A 342 -1.03 -16.99 19.97
CA PHE A 342 -0.51 -18.35 20.11
C PHE A 342 0.95 -18.38 20.57
N TYR A 343 1.81 -17.42 20.17
CA TYR A 343 3.16 -17.33 20.73
C TYR A 343 3.21 -16.46 22.00
N ASP A 344 2.38 -15.43 22.11
CA ASP A 344 2.34 -14.56 23.30
C ASP A 344 1.97 -15.33 24.57
N ASP A 345 1.00 -16.24 24.49
CA ASP A 345 0.52 -16.98 25.66
C ASP A 345 1.58 -17.97 26.21
N TYR A 346 2.51 -18.42 25.37
CA TYR A 346 3.61 -19.31 25.79
C TYR A 346 4.87 -18.54 26.22
N VAL A 347 5.14 -17.36 25.64
CA VAL A 347 6.30 -16.52 26.02
C VAL A 347 6.06 -15.73 27.30
N LYS A 348 4.80 -15.56 27.75
CA LYS A 348 4.45 -14.84 28.98
C LYS A 348 4.96 -15.49 30.27
N ASP A 349 5.24 -16.78 30.25
CA ASP A 349 5.76 -17.52 31.40
C ASP A 349 7.15 -18.09 31.05
N PRO A 350 8.23 -17.33 31.31
CA PRO A 350 9.60 -17.73 30.96
C PRO A 350 10.03 -19.04 31.63
N GLU A 351 9.47 -19.38 32.79
CA GLU A 351 9.74 -20.64 33.49
C GLU A 351 9.14 -21.85 32.78
N ARG A 352 8.15 -21.66 31.88
CA ARG A 352 7.63 -22.71 30.99
C ARG A 352 8.43 -22.86 29.70
N VAL A 353 9.39 -21.97 29.42
CA VAL A 353 10.24 -22.02 28.22
C VAL A 353 11.45 -22.93 28.47
N GLU A 354 11.21 -24.15 28.95
CA GLU A 354 12.25 -25.18 29.02
C GLU A 354 12.40 -25.94 27.69
N GLU A 355 11.41 -25.83 26.80
CA GLU A 355 11.46 -26.46 25.48
C GLU A 355 12.46 -25.74 24.56
N GLU A 356 13.52 -26.47 24.16
CA GLU A 356 14.57 -26.05 23.22
C GLU A 356 14.02 -25.37 21.94
N SER A 357 12.79 -25.74 21.58
CA SER A 357 12.01 -25.24 20.45
C SER A 357 11.58 -23.76 20.55
N LEU A 358 11.50 -23.16 21.74
CA LEU A 358 11.12 -21.76 21.95
C LEU A 358 12.28 -20.85 22.34
N LEU A 359 13.47 -21.41 22.61
CA LEU A 359 14.67 -20.67 23.02
C LEU A 359 14.95 -19.50 22.08
N ARG A 360 14.84 -19.68 20.76
CA ARG A 360 15.06 -18.58 19.81
C ARG A 360 14.11 -17.40 20.05
N VAL A 361 12.82 -17.66 20.25
CA VAL A 361 11.85 -16.57 20.46
C VAL A 361 12.09 -15.89 21.81
N ALA A 362 12.48 -16.65 22.84
CA ALA A 362 12.89 -16.12 24.14
C ALA A 362 14.20 -15.30 24.07
N ASP A 363 15.16 -15.71 23.23
CA ASP A 363 16.43 -15.04 22.94
C ASP A 363 16.27 -13.79 22.04
N GLY A 364 15.06 -13.26 21.91
CA GLY A 364 14.78 -12.04 21.15
C GLY A 364 14.61 -12.25 19.64
N TYR A 365 14.58 -13.49 19.14
CA TYR A 365 14.33 -13.74 17.71
C TYR A 365 12.85 -13.42 17.36
N PRO A 366 12.57 -12.82 16.19
CA PRO A 366 11.20 -12.41 15.86
C PRO A 366 10.19 -13.57 15.81
N ARG A 367 9.10 -13.44 16.58
CA ARG A 367 7.96 -14.39 16.64
C ARG A 367 7.38 -14.74 15.27
N PRO A 368 7.26 -16.02 14.89
CA PRO A 368 6.74 -16.41 13.59
C PRO A 368 5.37 -15.81 13.26
N THR A 369 5.18 -15.45 11.99
CA THR A 369 3.89 -15.05 11.42
C THR A 369 3.33 -16.18 10.57
N VAL A 370 2.05 -16.09 10.18
CA VAL A 370 1.44 -17.07 9.27
C VAL A 370 2.17 -17.11 7.91
N HIS A 371 2.78 -16.00 7.49
CA HIS A 371 3.59 -16.00 6.26
C HIS A 371 4.86 -16.84 6.40
N ASP A 372 5.41 -16.96 7.61
CA ASP A 372 6.61 -17.76 7.87
C ASP A 372 6.30 -19.27 7.81
N LEU A 373 5.05 -19.71 8.00
CA LEU A 373 4.63 -21.10 7.74
C LEU A 373 4.81 -21.48 6.27
N ARG A 374 4.37 -20.61 5.36
CA ARG A 374 4.57 -20.77 3.92
C ARG A 374 6.05 -20.77 3.54
N ARG A 375 6.87 -19.93 4.18
CA ARG A 375 8.33 -19.92 3.97
C ARG A 375 8.96 -21.21 4.46
N THR A 376 8.55 -21.71 5.62
CA THR A 376 9.01 -22.97 6.21
C THR A 376 8.77 -24.13 5.25
N ALA A 377 7.56 -24.28 4.73
CA ALA A 377 7.24 -25.30 3.71
C ALA A 377 8.14 -25.16 2.47
N THR A 378 8.32 -23.94 1.96
CA THR A 378 9.16 -23.69 0.78
C THR A 378 10.64 -24.03 1.01
N THR A 379 11.19 -23.61 2.15
CA THR A 379 12.58 -23.87 2.54
C THR A 379 12.80 -25.37 2.71
N HIS A 380 11.85 -26.08 3.31
CA HIS A 380 11.90 -27.53 3.44
C HIS A 380 11.90 -28.23 2.07
N MET A 381 10.92 -27.92 1.21
CA MET A 381 10.86 -28.46 -0.15
C MET A 381 12.16 -28.20 -0.92
N SER A 382 12.76 -27.02 -0.75
CA SER A 382 14.07 -26.72 -1.36
C SER A 382 15.20 -27.59 -0.84
N LYS A 383 15.22 -27.89 0.47
CA LYS A 383 16.25 -28.74 1.10
C LYS A 383 16.17 -30.18 0.59
N HIS A 384 14.98 -30.63 0.21
CA HIS A 384 14.71 -31.97 -0.34
C HIS A 384 14.89 -32.06 -1.86
N GLY A 385 15.58 -31.08 -2.47
CA GLY A 385 15.92 -31.13 -3.90
C GLY A 385 14.80 -30.73 -4.85
N LEU A 386 13.62 -30.31 -4.34
CA LEU A 386 12.55 -29.86 -5.22
C LEU A 386 12.94 -28.58 -5.97
N GLY A 387 12.91 -28.63 -7.30
CA GLY A 387 13.28 -27.52 -8.16
C GLY A 387 12.49 -26.22 -7.88
N LYS A 388 13.13 -25.07 -8.14
CA LYS A 388 12.50 -23.74 -7.98
C LYS A 388 11.21 -23.60 -8.78
N GLU A 389 11.12 -24.32 -9.89
CA GLU A 389 10.02 -24.31 -10.85
C GLU A 389 8.70 -24.83 -10.27
N VAL A 390 8.74 -26.04 -9.71
CA VAL A 390 7.59 -26.66 -9.04
C VAL A 390 7.21 -25.86 -7.79
N ARG A 391 8.20 -25.47 -6.97
CA ARG A 391 7.95 -24.64 -5.77
C ARG A 391 7.26 -23.32 -6.11
N SER A 392 7.69 -22.63 -7.16
CA SER A 392 7.10 -21.34 -7.56
C SER A 392 5.65 -21.50 -8.02
N ARG A 393 5.31 -22.62 -8.68
CA ARG A 393 3.92 -22.96 -9.06
C ARG A 393 3.06 -23.33 -7.85
N ILE A 394 3.55 -24.17 -6.92
CA ILE A 394 2.86 -24.40 -5.64
C ILE A 394 2.58 -23.04 -4.99
N LEU A 395 3.58 -22.18 -4.92
CA LEU A 395 3.46 -20.87 -4.30
C LEU A 395 2.58 -19.89 -5.09
N ASN A 396 2.19 -20.17 -6.33
CA ASN A 396 1.50 -19.21 -7.20
C ASN A 396 2.27 -17.88 -7.28
N HIS A 397 3.57 -18.00 -7.50
CA HIS A 397 4.40 -16.87 -7.88
C HIS A 397 4.20 -16.59 -9.37
N LYS A 398 4.05 -15.31 -9.71
CA LYS A 398 3.96 -14.91 -11.12
C LYS A 398 5.32 -15.18 -11.75
N ASP A 399 5.33 -15.98 -12.81
CA ASP A 399 6.52 -16.09 -13.65
C ASP A 399 6.63 -14.83 -14.52
N LEU A 400 7.82 -14.24 -14.50
CA LEU A 400 8.18 -13.04 -15.25
C LEU A 400 9.19 -13.36 -16.35
N SER A 401 9.56 -14.63 -16.52
CA SER A 401 10.39 -15.12 -17.61
C SER A 401 9.65 -15.02 -18.95
N VAL A 402 10.41 -15.02 -20.04
CA VAL A 402 9.85 -15.18 -21.40
C VAL A 402 9.24 -16.58 -21.55
N ASP A 403 9.83 -17.57 -20.88
CA ASP A 403 9.39 -18.97 -20.90
C ASP A 403 7.95 -19.15 -20.39
N ALA A 404 7.46 -18.25 -19.54
CA ALA A 404 6.07 -18.22 -19.07
C ALA A 404 5.02 -18.12 -20.21
N ILE A 405 5.43 -17.64 -21.39
CA ILE A 405 4.58 -17.59 -22.60
C ILE A 405 4.47 -18.97 -23.25
N TYR A 406 5.54 -19.78 -23.16
CA TYR A 406 5.69 -21.05 -23.86
C TYR A 406 5.34 -22.26 -23.00
N ASP A 407 5.71 -22.27 -21.72
CA ASP A 407 5.41 -23.37 -20.82
C ASP A 407 4.00 -23.23 -20.22
N ARG A 408 3.06 -23.98 -20.81
CA ARG A 408 1.66 -24.07 -20.40
C ARG A 408 1.38 -25.33 -19.56
N TYR A 409 2.40 -26.09 -19.19
CA TYR A 409 2.23 -27.26 -18.35
C TYR A 409 1.89 -26.83 -16.92
N ALA A 410 0.85 -27.42 -16.33
CA ALA A 410 0.38 -27.06 -14.99
C ALA A 410 1.25 -27.65 -13.87
N TYR A 411 2.12 -28.62 -14.18
CA TYR A 411 2.93 -29.40 -13.23
C TYR A 411 2.08 -30.00 -12.11
N PHE A 412 0.88 -30.49 -12.44
CA PHE A 412 -0.09 -30.91 -11.43
C PHE A 412 0.44 -32.11 -10.64
N ASP A 413 1.00 -33.09 -11.33
CA ASP A 413 1.53 -34.32 -10.73
C ASP A 413 2.77 -34.04 -9.88
N GLU A 414 3.68 -33.18 -10.35
CA GLU A 414 4.87 -32.79 -9.58
C GLU A 414 4.50 -31.97 -8.34
N LYS A 415 3.49 -31.10 -8.45
CA LYS A 415 2.93 -30.40 -7.28
C LYS A 415 2.32 -31.40 -6.30
N ALA A 416 1.61 -32.42 -6.79
CA ALA A 416 0.96 -33.42 -5.95
C ALA A 416 2.01 -34.26 -5.20
N ALA A 417 3.01 -34.77 -5.91
CA ALA A 417 4.13 -35.51 -5.32
C ALA A 417 4.87 -34.68 -4.26
N ALA A 418 5.20 -33.42 -4.57
CA ALA A 418 5.88 -32.52 -3.64
C ALA A 418 5.06 -32.22 -2.38
N LEU A 419 3.75 -32.00 -2.51
CA LEU A 419 2.87 -31.75 -1.37
C LEU A 419 2.69 -33.02 -0.52
N ASN A 420 2.57 -34.20 -1.15
CA ASN A 420 2.49 -35.48 -0.45
C ASN A 420 3.76 -35.76 0.36
N GLU A 421 4.95 -35.56 -0.22
CA GLU A 421 6.22 -35.71 0.50
C GLU A 421 6.30 -34.73 1.69
N TRP A 422 5.90 -33.47 1.48
CA TRP A 422 5.85 -32.47 2.53
C TRP A 422 4.89 -32.87 3.67
N HIS A 423 3.70 -33.39 3.36
CA HIS A 423 2.74 -33.81 4.38
C HIS A 423 3.20 -35.06 5.12
N ALA A 424 3.83 -36.01 4.42
CA ALA A 424 4.45 -37.19 5.03
C ALA A 424 5.57 -36.78 6.00
N PHE A 425 6.40 -35.80 5.65
CA PHE A 425 7.39 -35.24 6.55
C PHE A 425 6.75 -34.62 7.81
N LEU A 426 5.70 -33.80 7.66
CA LEU A 426 5.00 -33.20 8.79
C LEU A 426 4.42 -34.25 9.75
N LYS A 427 3.82 -35.33 9.23
CA LYS A 427 3.36 -36.46 10.06
C LYS A 427 4.53 -37.18 10.74
N GLY A 428 5.62 -37.39 10.00
CA GLY A 428 6.85 -38.00 10.53
C GLY A 428 7.47 -37.24 11.70
N LEU A 429 7.28 -35.92 11.78
CA LEU A 429 7.72 -35.11 12.92
C LEU A 429 6.98 -35.45 14.22
N LEU A 430 5.70 -35.80 14.14
CA LEU A 430 4.88 -36.17 15.30
C LEU A 430 4.98 -37.66 15.65
N ARG A 431 5.46 -38.49 14.71
CA ARG A 431 5.43 -39.95 14.84
C ARG A 431 6.16 -40.49 16.07
N LYS A 432 7.28 -39.87 16.45
CA LYS A 432 8.07 -40.32 17.59
C LYS A 432 7.32 -40.19 18.92
N GLU A 433 6.48 -39.18 19.06
CA GLU A 433 5.78 -38.84 20.32
C GLU A 433 4.34 -39.34 20.33
N PHE A 434 3.65 -39.33 19.18
CA PHE A 434 2.20 -39.59 19.08
C PHE A 434 1.83 -40.79 18.19
N GLY A 435 2.81 -41.51 17.64
CA GLY A 435 2.56 -42.60 16.70
C GLY A 435 1.98 -42.12 15.36
N ASP A 436 1.19 -42.95 14.68
CA ASP A 436 0.59 -42.56 13.41
C ASP A 436 -0.56 -41.55 13.64
N VAL A 437 -0.28 -40.29 13.33
CA VAL A 437 -1.19 -39.17 13.55
C VAL A 437 -2.19 -39.03 12.40
N ASP A 438 -3.48 -39.16 12.71
CA ASP A 438 -4.56 -38.63 11.88
C ASP A 438 -4.82 -37.16 12.24
N TRP A 439 -4.68 -36.26 11.27
CA TRP A 439 -4.87 -34.82 11.49
C TRP A 439 -6.24 -34.47 12.04
N VAL A 440 -7.29 -35.16 11.60
CA VAL A 440 -8.66 -34.93 12.09
C VAL A 440 -8.81 -35.44 13.52
N GLY A 441 -8.34 -36.64 13.83
CA GLY A 441 -8.35 -37.17 15.19
C GLY A 441 -7.53 -36.33 16.17
N PHE A 442 -6.39 -35.80 15.74
CA PHE A 442 -5.44 -35.06 16.57
C PHE A 442 -5.85 -33.60 16.81
N TYR A 443 -6.41 -32.92 15.80
CA TYR A 443 -6.80 -31.51 15.89
C TYR A 443 -8.31 -31.27 15.90
N GLY A 444 -9.11 -32.24 15.50
CA GLY A 444 -10.56 -32.15 15.43
C GLY A 444 -11.23 -32.52 16.75
N ARG A 445 -10.70 -33.52 17.48
CA ARG A 445 -11.14 -33.75 18.85
C ARG A 445 -10.68 -32.59 19.71
N ARG A 446 -11.60 -32.02 20.49
CA ARG A 446 -11.20 -31.32 21.70
C ARG A 446 -10.39 -32.39 22.46
N MET A 447 -9.10 -32.17 22.71
CA MET A 447 -8.55 -32.74 23.95
C MET A 447 -9.40 -32.10 25.06
N GLU A 448 -10.56 -32.69 25.31
CA GLU A 448 -11.08 -32.86 26.65
C GLU A 448 -10.08 -33.80 27.33
N ALA A 449 -8.87 -33.27 27.59
CA ALA A 449 -8.08 -33.74 28.69
C ALA A 449 -8.87 -33.24 29.91
N SER A 450 -9.59 -34.14 30.57
CA SER A 450 -9.03 -34.78 31.77
C SER A 450 -8.69 -33.68 32.78
N ALA A 451 -9.72 -33.10 33.38
CA ALA A 451 -9.60 -32.83 34.80
C ALA A 451 -9.29 -34.20 35.45
N PRO A 452 -8.25 -34.33 36.28
CA PRO A 452 -8.01 -35.57 36.98
C PRO A 452 -9.30 -35.94 37.70
N ASP A 453 -9.63 -37.23 37.68
CA ASP A 453 -10.66 -37.79 38.52
C ASP A 453 -10.42 -37.28 39.94
N ASP A 454 -11.39 -36.54 40.47
CA ASP A 454 -11.45 -36.15 41.87
C ASP A 454 -11.83 -37.43 42.64
N GLU A 455 -10.87 -38.35 42.73
CA GLU A 455 -10.88 -39.41 43.73
C GLU A 455 -10.35 -38.82 45.04
N GLY A 456 -11.29 -38.52 45.95
CA GLY A 456 -11.06 -38.58 47.40
C GLY A 456 -10.87 -37.24 48.12
N GLU A 457 -11.95 -36.74 48.74
CA GLU A 457 -12.21 -36.88 50.18
C GLU A 457 -13.69 -36.61 50.52
#